data_AF-R7ZW28-F1
#
_entry.id   AF-R7ZW28-F1
#
_cell.length_a   1.000
_cell.length_b   1.000
_cell.length_c   1.000
_cell.angle_alpha   90.00
_cell.angle_beta   90.00
_cell.angle_gamma   90.00
#
_symmetry.space_group_name_H-M   'P 1'
#
loop_
_entity.id
_entity.type
_entity.pdbx_description
1 polymer ?
#
loop_
_entity_poly.entity_id
_entity_poly.type
_entity_poly.pdbx_seq_one_letter_code
_entity_poly.pdbx_strand_id
1 'polypeptide(L)'
;MIKTKNRRSFVKKALALTGAFSSASLFSELHAEDFRIIQKRFAPSSATALADNEDFWSPIQRAYSASSSPVMNLNNGGVSPSPLVVLQAVERYNQLSNQAPSYYMWRILDQGREPLRDKLALLGGCDPEEIAINRNATEALNTVIFGLDLRRGDEVIGSFQDYPNMMQAWSQRAEREGIVYKQLSFDFPIEDEESIVDAYRRAITPKTKIIHVTHVINWVGQIMPVRKICQMAHERGIEVVVDGAHSFGLLDYKIPDLEADYFGTSLHKYLSAPIGSGMMWIKRDKIAKIWPLLCNSEPKSGNIRKFETIGTRSFPIEQGIGEAINFHNAIGTKRKEERVRFLKNYWAQKALEIPGIKLHTSLKSEFSCAIAGVSLAGMSTPELGNTLLNEFKIHTTSMVYHNIDCVRVSPHVYTSLADLDRLVYALEKISHRV
;
A
#
# COMPACT_ATOMS: atom_id res chain seq x y z
N MET A 1 39.39 6.55 14.27
CA MET A 1 39.67 5.34 13.45
C MET A 1 38.38 4.56 13.25
N ILE A 2 37.71 4.80 12.12
CA ILE A 2 36.40 4.23 11.79
C ILE A 2 36.64 2.85 11.18
N LYS A 3 36.29 1.78 11.89
CA LYS A 3 36.32 0.41 11.38
C LYS A 3 35.16 0.23 10.40
N THR A 4 35.50 0.08 9.13
CA THR A 4 34.63 -0.38 8.03
C THR A 4 34.01 -1.73 8.39
N LYS A 5 32.72 -1.73 8.75
CA LYS A 5 31.97 -2.98 8.95
C LYS A 5 31.79 -3.68 7.59
N ASN A 6 32.33 -4.88 7.53
CA ASN A 6 32.57 -5.67 6.34
C ASN A 6 31.25 -6.23 5.76
N ARG A 7 30.83 -5.73 4.59
CA ARG A 7 29.66 -6.19 3.79
C ARG A 7 29.65 -7.70 3.55
N ARG A 8 30.79 -8.38 3.59
CA ARG A 8 30.91 -9.84 3.46
C ARG A 8 30.35 -10.64 4.64
N SER A 9 30.26 -10.05 5.84
CA SER A 9 29.67 -10.75 7.01
C SER A 9 28.14 -10.76 6.98
N PHE A 10 27.52 -9.78 6.31
CA PHE A 10 26.08 -9.70 6.11
C PHE A 10 25.57 -10.80 5.16
N VAL A 11 26.29 -11.02 4.05
CA VAL A 11 25.97 -12.09 3.08
C VAL A 11 26.08 -13.49 3.71
N LYS A 12 27.05 -13.70 4.63
CA LYS A 12 27.19 -14.99 5.34
C LYS A 12 26.12 -15.22 6.40
N LYS A 13 25.56 -14.18 7.03
CA LYS A 13 24.42 -14.32 7.96
C LYS A 13 23.10 -14.54 7.22
N ALA A 14 22.91 -13.91 6.06
CA ALA A 14 21.74 -14.15 5.19
C ALA A 14 21.65 -15.61 4.69
N LEU A 15 22.79 -16.28 4.48
CA LEU A 15 22.87 -17.68 4.09
C LEU A 15 22.72 -18.69 5.26
N ALA A 16 22.80 -18.23 6.51
CA ALA A 16 22.69 -19.10 7.70
C ALA A 16 21.30 -19.08 8.34
N LEU A 17 20.48 -18.06 8.07
CA LEU A 17 19.08 -17.95 8.51
C LEU A 17 18.11 -18.86 7.73
N THR A 18 18.61 -19.58 6.72
CA THR A 18 17.87 -20.65 6.05
C THR A 18 17.72 -21.92 6.90
N GLY A 19 18.43 -22.08 8.01
CA GLY A 19 18.61 -23.38 8.66
C GLY A 19 17.42 -24.02 9.41
N ALA A 20 16.31 -23.32 9.72
CA ALA A 20 15.21 -23.93 10.50
C ALA A 20 13.78 -23.49 10.11
N PHE A 21 13.62 -22.48 9.25
CA PHE A 21 12.32 -22.06 8.69
C PHE A 21 12.30 -22.04 7.15
N SER A 22 13.36 -22.52 6.49
CA SER A 22 13.40 -22.65 5.02
C SER A 22 12.96 -24.01 4.47
N SER A 23 12.62 -24.97 5.34
CA SER A 23 12.06 -26.27 4.95
C SER A 23 10.57 -26.34 5.35
N ALA A 24 9.59 -25.86 4.61
CA ALA A 24 9.53 -25.39 3.24
C ALA A 24 8.41 -24.34 3.19
N SER A 25 8.68 -23.18 2.58
CA SER A 25 7.62 -22.19 2.35
C SER A 25 6.52 -22.84 1.49
N LEU A 26 5.25 -22.61 1.81
CA LEU A 26 4.14 -23.17 1.01
C LEU A 26 4.25 -22.73 -0.45
N PHE A 27 4.72 -21.50 -0.69
CA PHE A 27 5.03 -21.03 -2.03
C PHE A 27 6.07 -21.90 -2.72
N SER A 28 7.11 -22.31 -1.99
CA SER A 28 8.14 -23.20 -2.53
C SER A 28 7.62 -24.61 -2.80
N GLU A 29 6.71 -25.12 -1.97
CA GLU A 29 6.08 -26.44 -2.16
C GLU A 29 5.10 -26.46 -3.34
N LEU A 30 4.28 -25.42 -3.50
CA LEU A 30 3.12 -25.45 -4.40
C LEU A 30 3.31 -24.73 -5.73
N HIS A 31 4.20 -23.73 -5.80
CA HIS A 31 4.25 -22.81 -6.94
C HIS A 31 5.65 -22.49 -7.46
N ALA A 32 6.72 -22.89 -6.75
CA ALA A 32 8.08 -22.55 -7.18
C ALA A 32 8.42 -23.07 -8.58
N GLU A 33 7.96 -24.28 -8.95
CA GLU A 33 8.27 -24.83 -10.27
C GLU A 33 7.56 -24.08 -11.40
N ASP A 34 6.27 -23.80 -11.24
CA ASP A 34 5.50 -23.01 -12.22
C ASP A 34 6.10 -21.61 -12.42
N PHE A 35 6.41 -20.91 -11.32
CA PHE A 35 7.04 -19.60 -11.39
C PHE A 35 8.46 -19.67 -11.95
N ARG A 36 9.23 -20.73 -11.65
CA ARG A 36 10.57 -20.93 -12.22
C ARG A 36 10.53 -21.14 -13.73
N ILE A 37 9.57 -21.92 -14.22
CA ILE A 37 9.36 -22.16 -15.66
C ILE A 37 8.98 -20.84 -16.34
N ILE A 38 8.02 -20.09 -15.79
CA ILE A 38 7.60 -18.78 -16.30
C ILE A 38 8.79 -17.81 -16.32
N GLN A 39 9.52 -17.70 -15.20
CA GLN A 39 10.68 -16.83 -15.11
C GLN A 39 11.77 -17.20 -16.13
N LYS A 40 12.04 -18.49 -16.35
CA LYS A 40 13.01 -18.93 -17.35
C LYS A 40 12.56 -18.61 -18.77
N ARG A 41 11.27 -18.84 -19.09
CA ARG A 41 10.69 -18.58 -20.41
C ARG A 41 10.71 -17.09 -20.76
N PHE A 42 10.47 -16.22 -19.78
CA PHE A 42 10.34 -14.77 -19.96
C PHE A 42 11.51 -13.95 -19.39
N ALA A 43 12.64 -14.60 -19.06
CA ALA A 43 13.84 -13.96 -18.52
C ALA A 43 14.37 -12.77 -19.35
N PRO A 44 14.39 -12.80 -20.71
CA PRO A 44 14.94 -11.69 -21.49
C PRO A 44 13.98 -10.51 -21.65
N SER A 45 12.72 -10.61 -21.19
CA SER A 45 11.69 -9.60 -21.42
C SER A 45 11.71 -8.50 -20.35
N SER A 46 11.58 -7.24 -20.77
CA SER A 46 11.43 -6.10 -19.85
C SER A 46 10.06 -6.11 -19.16
N ALA A 47 9.92 -5.41 -18.04
CA ALA A 47 8.65 -5.28 -17.34
C ALA A 47 7.54 -4.70 -18.23
N THR A 48 7.87 -3.67 -19.02
CA THR A 48 6.94 -3.06 -19.98
C THR A 48 6.52 -4.03 -21.08
N ALA A 49 7.46 -4.83 -21.63
CA ALA A 49 7.16 -5.82 -22.66
C ALA A 49 6.32 -7.01 -22.16
N LEU A 50 6.32 -7.24 -20.84
CA LEU A 50 5.46 -8.25 -20.23
C LEU A 50 4.10 -7.70 -19.81
N ALA A 51 3.89 -6.38 -19.78
CA ALA A 51 2.70 -5.78 -19.17
C ALA A 51 1.38 -6.24 -19.83
N ASP A 52 1.38 -6.47 -21.14
CA ASP A 52 0.25 -6.98 -21.94
C ASP A 52 0.37 -8.47 -22.31
N ASN A 53 1.41 -9.15 -21.83
CA ASN A 53 1.67 -10.55 -22.16
C ASN A 53 0.80 -11.50 -21.32
N GLU A 54 -0.36 -11.89 -21.84
CA GLU A 54 -1.29 -12.77 -21.13
C GLU A 54 -0.72 -14.17 -20.84
N ASP A 55 0.23 -14.69 -21.63
CA ASP A 55 0.90 -15.96 -21.33
C ASP A 55 1.68 -15.90 -20.00
N PHE A 56 2.31 -14.75 -19.70
CA PHE A 56 2.99 -14.52 -18.43
C PHE A 56 1.99 -14.31 -17.28
N TRP A 57 0.92 -13.54 -17.50
CA TRP A 57 -0.01 -13.17 -16.42
C TRP A 57 -1.07 -14.23 -16.11
N SER A 58 -1.47 -15.06 -17.06
CA SER A 58 -2.56 -16.03 -16.88
C SER A 58 -2.33 -17.00 -15.70
N PRO A 59 -1.13 -17.57 -15.49
CA PRO A 59 -0.86 -18.36 -14.28
C PRO A 59 -0.93 -17.56 -12.98
N ILE A 60 -0.48 -16.30 -12.99
CA ILE A 60 -0.54 -15.39 -11.84
C ILE A 60 -2.00 -15.03 -11.51
N GLN A 61 -2.83 -14.79 -12.52
CA GLN A 61 -4.26 -14.53 -12.36
C GLN A 61 -4.95 -15.70 -11.66
N ARG A 62 -4.73 -16.94 -12.13
CA ARG A 62 -5.30 -18.16 -11.52
C ARG A 62 -4.85 -18.42 -10.09
N ALA A 63 -3.76 -17.78 -9.63
CA ALA A 63 -3.33 -17.88 -8.24
C ALA A 63 -4.22 -17.07 -7.28
N TYR A 64 -5.21 -16.32 -7.76
CA TYR A 64 -6.17 -15.59 -6.93
C TYR A 64 -7.57 -16.22 -7.03
N SER A 65 -8.21 -16.48 -5.88
CA SER A 65 -9.59 -16.97 -5.84
C SER A 65 -10.59 -15.97 -6.43
N ALA A 66 -10.24 -14.67 -6.45
CA ALA A 66 -11.05 -13.62 -7.05
C ALA A 66 -11.30 -13.82 -8.55
N SER A 67 -10.41 -14.51 -9.27
CA SER A 67 -10.59 -14.82 -10.70
C SER A 67 -11.72 -15.82 -10.97
N SER A 68 -12.24 -16.49 -9.94
CA SER A 68 -13.41 -17.39 -10.04
C SER A 68 -14.66 -16.83 -9.36
N SER A 69 -14.60 -15.58 -8.87
CA SER A 69 -15.75 -14.94 -8.22
C SER A 69 -16.81 -14.54 -9.27
N PRO A 70 -18.11 -14.78 -9.00
CA PRO A 70 -19.18 -14.28 -9.86
C PRO A 70 -19.28 -12.75 -9.83
N VAL A 71 -18.72 -12.11 -8.80
CA VAL A 71 -18.57 -10.66 -8.68
C VAL A 71 -17.16 -10.28 -9.13
N MET A 72 -17.07 -9.41 -10.13
CA MET A 72 -15.81 -8.85 -10.62
C MET A 72 -15.30 -7.81 -9.61
N ASN A 73 -14.19 -8.11 -8.94
CA ASN A 73 -13.60 -7.18 -7.96
C ASN A 73 -12.67 -6.16 -8.63
N LEU A 74 -13.13 -4.92 -8.77
CA LEU A 74 -12.34 -3.76 -9.18
C LEU A 74 -12.16 -2.75 -8.03
N ASN A 75 -12.21 -3.21 -6.78
CA ASN A 75 -12.04 -2.40 -5.58
C ASN A 75 -10.77 -2.76 -4.78
N ASN A 76 -9.64 -3.02 -5.47
CA ASN A 76 -8.35 -3.29 -4.83
C ASN A 76 -7.77 -2.11 -4.06
N GLY A 77 -8.19 -0.89 -4.39
CA GLY A 77 -7.94 0.31 -3.58
C GLY A 77 -8.66 0.30 -2.22
N GLY A 78 -9.67 -0.55 -2.02
CA GLY A 78 -10.25 -0.78 -0.70
C GLY A 78 -9.42 -1.82 0.05
N VAL A 79 -9.54 -3.07 -0.40
CA VAL A 79 -8.85 -4.25 0.11
C VAL A 79 -8.61 -5.20 -1.06
N SER A 80 -7.43 -5.81 -1.14
CA SER A 80 -7.12 -6.78 -2.20
C SER A 80 -7.25 -8.22 -1.70
N PRO A 81 -7.74 -9.15 -2.53
CA PRO A 81 -7.69 -10.57 -2.21
C PRO A 81 -6.23 -11.04 -2.12
N SER A 82 -5.96 -11.97 -1.22
CA SER A 82 -4.67 -12.66 -1.18
C SER A 82 -4.62 -13.79 -2.21
N PRO A 83 -3.44 -14.12 -2.78
CA PRO A 83 -3.29 -15.32 -3.59
C PRO A 83 -3.53 -16.58 -2.73
N LEU A 84 -3.91 -17.68 -3.37
CA LEU A 84 -4.28 -18.95 -2.74
C LEU A 84 -3.23 -19.45 -1.76
N VAL A 85 -1.94 -19.34 -2.11
CA VAL A 85 -0.81 -19.72 -1.24
C VAL A 85 -0.82 -18.99 0.11
N VAL A 86 -1.22 -17.71 0.12
CA VAL A 86 -1.29 -16.90 1.33
C VAL A 86 -2.50 -17.31 2.17
N LEU A 87 -3.65 -17.56 1.52
CA LEU A 87 -4.87 -18.03 2.20
C LEU A 87 -4.62 -19.38 2.88
N GLN A 88 -4.03 -20.33 2.15
CA GLN A 88 -3.68 -21.66 2.64
C GLN A 88 -2.67 -21.60 3.79
N ALA A 89 -1.70 -20.68 3.75
CA ALA A 89 -0.77 -20.48 4.84
C ALA A 89 -1.50 -20.01 6.10
N VAL A 90 -2.36 -18.99 6.00
CA VAL A 90 -3.15 -18.50 7.14
C VAL A 90 -4.01 -19.62 7.72
N GLU A 91 -4.70 -20.41 6.88
CA GLU A 91 -5.52 -21.54 7.34
C GLU A 91 -4.70 -22.60 8.07
N ARG A 92 -3.59 -23.04 7.48
CA ARG A 92 -2.68 -24.04 8.07
C ARG A 92 -2.15 -23.59 9.43
N TYR A 93 -1.67 -22.35 9.52
CA TYR A 93 -1.14 -21.82 10.79
C TYR A 93 -2.22 -21.55 11.82
N ASN A 94 -3.46 -21.25 11.40
CA ASN A 94 -4.59 -21.13 12.29
C ASN A 94 -4.98 -22.49 12.90
N GLN A 95 -5.04 -23.55 12.08
CA GLN A 95 -5.25 -24.91 12.56
C GLN A 95 -4.15 -25.35 13.53
N LEU A 96 -2.88 -25.12 13.18
CA LEU A 96 -1.74 -25.44 14.05
C LEU A 96 -1.81 -24.68 15.38
N SER A 97 -2.13 -23.38 15.35
CA SER A 97 -2.27 -22.57 16.56
C SER A 97 -3.32 -23.14 17.51
N ASN A 98 -4.40 -23.73 17.01
CA ASN A 98 -5.47 -24.26 17.85
C ASN A 98 -5.22 -25.67 18.42
N GLN A 99 -4.12 -26.34 18.05
CA GLN A 99 -3.77 -27.64 18.64
C GLN A 99 -3.24 -27.51 20.07
N ALA A 100 -2.45 -26.46 20.35
CA ALA A 100 -1.92 -26.12 21.67
C ALA A 100 -1.46 -24.64 21.67
N PRO A 101 -2.37 -23.67 21.88
CA PRO A 101 -2.15 -22.25 21.55
C PRO A 101 -0.86 -21.64 22.09
N SER A 102 -0.63 -21.66 23.39
CA SER A 102 0.58 -21.06 23.97
C SER A 102 1.88 -21.74 23.52
N TYR A 103 1.84 -23.05 23.25
CA TYR A 103 2.99 -23.78 22.74
C TYR A 103 3.29 -23.40 21.29
N TYR A 104 2.34 -23.57 20.39
CA TYR A 104 2.58 -23.33 18.96
C TYR A 104 2.73 -21.84 18.65
N MET A 105 1.90 -20.96 19.22
CA MET A 105 2.00 -19.53 18.94
C MET A 105 3.32 -18.98 19.47
N TRP A 106 3.60 -19.14 20.77
CA TRP A 106 4.71 -18.43 21.40
C TRP A 106 6.07 -19.13 21.24
N ARG A 107 6.10 -20.46 21.20
CA ARG A 107 7.37 -21.19 21.09
C ARG A 107 7.74 -21.53 19.67
N ILE A 108 6.78 -21.70 18.76
CA ILE A 108 7.05 -22.13 17.39
C ILE A 108 6.88 -20.96 16.41
N LEU A 109 5.66 -20.43 16.27
CA LEU A 109 5.35 -19.43 15.24
C LEU A 109 6.00 -18.06 15.51
N ASP A 110 6.20 -17.68 16.77
CA ASP A 110 6.85 -16.40 17.13
C ASP A 110 8.26 -16.27 16.56
N GLN A 111 8.97 -17.40 16.39
CA GLN A 111 10.30 -17.43 15.81
C GLN A 111 10.33 -16.91 14.36
N GLY A 112 9.19 -16.93 13.65
CA GLY A 112 9.07 -16.40 12.30
C GLY A 112 8.96 -14.87 12.21
N ARG A 113 8.78 -14.16 13.34
CA ARG A 113 8.52 -12.71 13.33
C ARG A 113 9.72 -11.87 12.91
N GLU A 114 10.90 -12.15 13.44
CA GLU A 114 12.12 -11.41 13.06
C GLU A 114 12.57 -11.73 11.61
N PRO A 115 12.54 -12.99 11.13
CA PRO A 115 12.71 -13.27 9.70
C PRO A 115 11.69 -12.57 8.80
N LEU A 116 10.43 -12.43 9.23
CA LEU A 116 9.42 -11.65 8.52
C LEU A 116 9.81 -10.16 8.46
N ARG A 117 10.29 -9.60 9.56
CA ARG A 117 10.81 -8.22 9.61
C ARG A 117 11.95 -8.01 8.63
N ASP A 118 12.90 -8.94 8.56
CA ASP A 118 14.01 -8.90 7.60
C ASP A 118 13.49 -8.89 6.16
N LYS A 119 12.46 -9.69 5.85
CA LYS A 119 11.83 -9.70 4.51
C LYS A 119 11.14 -8.38 4.17
N LEU A 120 10.40 -7.80 5.12
CA LEU A 120 9.75 -6.50 4.94
C LEU A 120 10.78 -5.38 4.77
N ALA A 121 11.84 -5.40 5.57
CA ALA A 121 12.94 -4.45 5.49
C ALA A 121 13.68 -4.54 4.14
N LEU A 122 13.94 -5.76 3.66
CA LEU A 122 14.53 -5.98 2.34
C LEU A 122 13.63 -5.47 1.21
N LEU A 123 12.32 -5.75 1.27
CA LEU A 123 11.36 -5.24 0.28
C LEU A 123 11.33 -3.71 0.30
N GLY A 124 11.25 -3.10 1.49
CA GLY A 124 11.25 -1.66 1.70
C GLY A 124 12.60 -0.97 1.54
N GLY A 125 13.70 -1.71 1.41
CA GLY A 125 15.07 -1.18 1.28
C GLY A 125 15.56 -0.43 2.51
N CYS A 126 15.13 -0.82 3.70
CA CYS A 126 15.48 -0.19 4.98
C CYS A 126 16.15 -1.19 5.93
N ASP A 127 16.57 -0.72 7.10
CA ASP A 127 17.10 -1.59 8.14
C ASP A 127 15.94 -2.23 8.95
N PRO A 128 16.01 -3.53 9.30
CA PRO A 128 15.01 -4.18 10.14
C PRO A 128 14.71 -3.46 11.46
N GLU A 129 15.70 -2.78 12.04
CA GLU A 129 15.57 -1.99 13.26
C GLU A 129 14.76 -0.69 13.08
N GLU A 130 14.26 -0.41 11.88
CA GLU A 130 13.38 0.70 11.56
C GLU A 130 11.94 0.26 11.25
N ILE A 131 11.65 -1.05 11.27
CA ILE A 131 10.35 -1.62 10.91
C ILE A 131 9.61 -2.19 12.12
N ALA A 132 8.37 -1.74 12.33
CA ALA A 132 7.39 -2.38 13.19
C ALA A 132 6.26 -3.03 12.36
N ILE A 133 5.80 -4.20 12.80
CA ILE A 133 4.70 -4.95 12.18
C ILE A 133 3.40 -4.59 12.91
N ASN A 134 2.44 -4.03 12.18
CA ASN A 134 1.15 -3.55 12.69
C ASN A 134 -0.02 -4.24 11.96
N ARG A 135 -1.26 -3.90 12.30
CA ARG A 135 -2.46 -4.48 11.66
C ARG A 135 -2.89 -3.74 10.40
N ASN A 136 -2.45 -2.51 10.18
CA ASN A 136 -2.78 -1.70 8.99
C ASN A 136 -2.04 -0.34 9.01
N ALA A 137 -2.18 0.44 7.93
CA ALA A 137 -1.69 1.81 7.85
C ALA A 137 -2.29 2.71 8.95
N THR A 138 -3.56 2.54 9.31
CA THR A 138 -4.20 3.35 10.36
C THR A 138 -3.49 3.21 11.70
N GLU A 139 -3.21 1.99 12.15
CA GLU A 139 -2.48 1.75 13.39
C GLU A 139 -1.04 2.27 13.31
N ALA A 140 -0.37 2.05 12.18
CA ALA A 140 0.99 2.53 11.96
C ALA A 140 1.06 4.06 12.05
N LEU A 141 0.25 4.75 11.25
CA LEU A 141 0.28 6.21 11.17
C LEU A 141 -0.33 6.86 12.40
N ASN A 142 -1.41 6.33 12.99
CA ASN A 142 -1.96 6.90 14.23
C ASN A 142 -0.99 6.78 15.40
N THR A 143 -0.16 5.73 15.44
CA THR A 143 0.92 5.65 16.44
C THR A 143 1.91 6.80 16.30
N VAL A 144 2.27 7.19 15.06
CA VAL A 144 3.11 8.36 14.82
C VAL A 144 2.36 9.64 15.16
N ILE A 145 1.15 9.83 14.62
CA ILE A 145 0.33 11.03 14.78
C ILE A 145 0.09 11.33 16.26
N PHE A 146 -0.35 10.36 17.05
CA PHE A 146 -0.58 10.55 18.49
C PHE A 146 0.70 10.48 19.32
N GLY A 147 1.78 9.90 18.79
CA GLY A 147 3.05 9.76 19.48
C GLY A 147 3.98 10.97 19.37
N LEU A 148 3.72 11.88 18.42
CA LEU A 148 4.48 13.13 18.22
C LEU A 148 4.22 14.14 19.34
N ASP A 149 5.27 14.65 19.97
CA ASP A 149 5.21 15.69 21.01
C ASP A 149 5.05 17.09 20.39
N LEU A 150 3.82 17.41 19.99
CA LEU A 150 3.42 18.73 19.47
C LEU A 150 2.77 19.55 20.58
N ARG A 151 2.96 20.86 20.52
CA ARG A 151 2.42 21.82 21.48
C ARG A 151 1.24 22.57 20.87
N ARG A 152 0.39 23.13 21.74
CA ARG A 152 -0.68 24.04 21.34
C ARG A 152 -0.14 25.12 20.39
N GLY A 153 -0.78 25.29 19.25
CA GLY A 153 -0.41 26.24 18.21
C GLY A 153 0.65 25.75 17.21
N ASP A 154 1.27 24.58 17.42
CA ASP A 154 2.08 23.95 16.37
C ASP A 154 1.19 23.58 15.19
N GLU A 155 1.71 23.76 13.98
CA GLU A 155 0.95 23.56 12.75
C GLU A 155 1.35 22.25 12.04
N VAL A 156 0.32 21.55 11.57
CA VAL A 156 0.43 20.39 10.69
C VAL A 156 -0.22 20.73 9.36
N ILE A 157 0.48 20.49 8.25
CA ILE A 157 -0.08 20.64 6.91
C ILE A 157 -0.43 19.25 6.38
N GLY A 158 -1.66 19.09 5.90
CA GLY A 158 -2.11 17.92 5.15
C GLY A 158 -2.99 18.35 3.99
N SER A 159 -3.85 17.45 3.53
CA SER A 159 -4.75 17.68 2.41
C SER A 159 -6.18 17.22 2.73
N PHE A 160 -7.18 17.80 2.08
CA PHE A 160 -8.53 17.24 2.03
C PHE A 160 -8.57 15.91 1.27
N GLN A 161 -7.57 15.61 0.46
CA GLN A 161 -7.50 14.36 -0.29
C GLN A 161 -6.65 13.29 0.40
N ASP A 162 -6.17 13.53 1.63
CA ASP A 162 -5.58 12.47 2.46
C ASP A 162 -6.62 11.41 2.87
N TYR A 163 -6.14 10.28 3.38
CA TYR A 163 -7.03 9.21 3.83
C TYR A 163 -7.85 9.65 5.07
N PRO A 164 -9.18 9.35 5.15
CA PRO A 164 -10.04 9.88 6.20
C PRO A 164 -9.54 9.62 7.61
N ASN A 165 -9.04 8.42 7.91
CA ASN A 165 -8.58 8.12 9.27
C ASN A 165 -7.39 9.00 9.68
N MET A 166 -6.54 9.43 8.73
CA MET A 166 -5.40 10.30 9.03
C MET A 166 -5.87 11.73 9.27
N MET A 167 -6.78 12.22 8.43
CA MET A 167 -7.41 13.51 8.63
C MET A 167 -8.11 13.58 9.99
N GLN A 168 -8.88 12.55 10.34
CA GLN A 168 -9.58 12.48 11.63
C GLN A 168 -8.62 12.41 12.83
N ALA A 169 -7.49 11.70 12.71
CA ALA A 169 -6.49 11.67 13.77
C ALA A 169 -5.86 13.04 14.03
N TRP A 170 -5.55 13.81 12.97
CA TRP A 170 -5.06 15.18 13.11
C TRP A 170 -6.11 16.14 13.66
N SER A 171 -7.36 16.06 13.17
CA SER A 171 -8.48 16.85 13.69
C SER A 171 -8.72 16.56 15.17
N GLN A 172 -8.67 15.30 15.59
CA GLN A 172 -8.79 14.91 16.99
C GLN A 172 -7.69 15.53 17.86
N ARG A 173 -6.43 15.58 17.37
CA ARG A 173 -5.37 16.29 18.08
C ARG A 173 -5.59 17.79 18.11
N ALA A 174 -6.08 18.39 17.03
CA ALA A 174 -6.40 19.82 17.00
C ALA A 174 -7.45 20.18 18.07
N GLU A 175 -8.51 19.38 18.20
CA GLU A 175 -9.54 19.56 19.22
C GLU A 175 -9.03 19.32 20.64
N ARG A 176 -8.27 18.24 20.87
CA ARG A 176 -7.83 17.85 22.22
C ARG A 176 -6.65 18.68 22.75
N GLU A 177 -5.70 19.00 21.89
CA GLU A 177 -4.39 19.55 22.27
C GLU A 177 -4.20 21.00 21.79
N GLY A 178 -5.05 21.48 20.88
CA GLY A 178 -4.99 22.83 20.33
C GLY A 178 -3.86 23.02 19.31
N ILE A 179 -3.38 21.95 18.66
CA ILE A 179 -2.57 22.08 17.44
C ILE A 179 -3.44 22.65 16.31
N VAL A 180 -2.81 23.16 15.25
CA VAL A 180 -3.51 23.70 14.09
C VAL A 180 -3.32 22.76 12.91
N TYR A 181 -4.41 22.18 12.40
CA TYR A 181 -4.38 21.35 11.20
C TYR A 181 -4.82 22.16 9.98
N LYS A 182 -3.89 22.42 9.06
CA LYS A 182 -4.13 23.14 7.80
C LYS A 182 -4.24 22.15 6.65
N GLN A 183 -5.34 22.18 5.93
CA GLN A 183 -5.58 21.27 4.81
C GLN A 183 -5.54 22.01 3.49
N LEU A 184 -4.73 21.50 2.56
CA LEU A 184 -4.70 21.91 1.17
C LEU A 184 -5.80 21.19 0.39
N SER A 185 -6.32 21.83 -0.65
CA SER A 185 -7.18 21.18 -1.63
C SER A 185 -6.51 21.20 -2.98
N PHE A 186 -6.56 20.06 -3.67
CA PHE A 186 -5.99 19.88 -5.01
C PHE A 186 -7.09 19.46 -5.99
N ASP A 187 -7.10 20.09 -7.15
CA ASP A 187 -7.98 19.73 -8.26
C ASP A 187 -7.28 18.71 -9.16
N PHE A 188 -7.50 17.42 -8.88
CA PHE A 188 -6.90 16.33 -9.63
C PHE A 188 -7.59 16.06 -10.97
N PRO A 189 -6.88 15.52 -11.97
CA PRO A 189 -5.46 15.16 -11.94
C PRO A 189 -4.54 16.38 -12.10
N ILE A 190 -3.37 16.33 -11.46
CA ILE A 190 -2.32 17.33 -11.62
C ILE A 190 -1.11 16.66 -12.29
N GLU A 191 -0.73 17.19 -13.45
CA GLU A 191 0.40 16.70 -14.25
C GLU A 191 1.64 17.63 -14.18
N ASP A 192 1.68 18.47 -13.15
CA ASP A 192 2.82 19.31 -12.78
C ASP A 192 3.14 19.11 -11.29
N GLU A 193 4.19 18.35 -11.02
CA GLU A 193 4.64 18.08 -9.65
C GLU A 193 5.03 19.35 -8.90
N GLU A 194 5.62 20.34 -9.57
CA GLU A 194 6.11 21.55 -8.88
C GLU A 194 4.94 22.36 -8.36
N SER A 195 3.81 22.42 -9.09
CA SER A 195 2.59 23.07 -8.59
C SER A 195 2.11 22.50 -7.24
N ILE A 196 2.26 21.18 -7.02
CA ILE A 196 1.92 20.52 -5.76
C ILE A 196 2.93 20.90 -4.67
N VAL A 197 4.22 20.83 -4.97
CA VAL A 197 5.29 21.18 -4.01
C VAL A 197 5.17 22.65 -3.59
N ASP A 198 4.92 23.54 -4.55
CA ASP A 198 4.63 24.96 -4.36
C ASP A 198 3.46 25.21 -3.41
N ALA A 199 2.38 24.43 -3.53
CA ALA A 199 1.22 24.56 -2.65
C ALA A 199 1.58 24.26 -1.19
N TYR A 200 2.33 23.20 -0.94
CA TYR A 200 2.88 22.92 0.40
C TYR A 200 3.84 24.02 0.85
N ARG A 201 4.75 24.48 -0.02
CA ARG A 201 5.73 25.53 0.31
C ARG A 201 5.05 26.83 0.73
N ARG A 202 4.00 27.24 0.04
CA ARG A 202 3.22 28.46 0.36
C ARG A 202 2.43 28.35 1.66
N ALA A 203 2.07 27.14 2.09
CA ALA A 203 1.30 26.92 3.31
C ALA A 203 2.16 26.87 4.58
N ILE A 204 3.48 26.76 4.45
CA ILE A 204 4.42 26.75 5.58
C ILE A 204 4.46 28.10 6.28
N THR A 205 4.45 28.07 7.60
CA THR A 205 4.69 29.21 8.48
C THR A 205 5.78 28.87 9.51
N PRO A 206 6.26 29.84 10.32
CA PRO A 206 7.19 29.56 11.42
C PRO A 206 6.68 28.55 12.46
N LYS A 207 5.36 28.28 12.50
CA LYS A 207 4.74 27.32 13.41
C LYS A 207 4.62 25.91 12.83
N THR A 208 4.87 25.72 11.54
CA THR A 208 4.78 24.40 10.90
C THR A 208 5.83 23.45 11.46
N LYS A 209 5.38 22.26 11.91
CA LYS A 209 6.24 21.20 12.44
C LYS A 209 6.18 19.92 11.63
N ILE A 210 5.02 19.63 11.04
CA ILE A 210 4.78 18.38 10.31
C ILE A 210 4.09 18.66 8.98
N ILE A 211 4.48 17.92 7.95
CA ILE A 211 3.67 17.71 6.75
C ILE A 211 3.22 16.24 6.71
N HIS A 212 1.93 16.01 6.51
CA HIS A 212 1.36 14.70 6.22
C HIS A 212 1.09 14.62 4.71
N VAL A 213 1.50 13.52 4.08
CA VAL A 213 1.30 13.30 2.64
C VAL A 213 0.87 11.87 2.37
N THR A 214 -0.28 11.70 1.73
CA THR A 214 -0.64 10.43 1.09
C THR A 214 0.11 10.25 -0.23
N HIS A 215 0.91 9.19 -0.37
CA HIS A 215 1.78 8.99 -1.54
C HIS A 215 0.99 8.68 -2.83
N VAL A 216 -0.07 7.88 -2.73
CA VAL A 216 -1.02 7.63 -3.82
C VAL A 216 -2.41 7.91 -3.31
N ILE A 217 -3.05 8.95 -3.83
CA ILE A 217 -4.36 9.40 -3.38
C ILE A 217 -5.39 8.31 -3.63
N ASN A 218 -5.94 7.74 -2.56
CA ASN A 218 -6.82 6.57 -2.63
C ASN A 218 -8.12 6.83 -3.40
N TRP A 219 -8.52 8.08 -3.55
CA TRP A 219 -9.77 8.50 -4.18
C TRP A 219 -9.70 8.38 -5.70
N VAL A 220 -8.65 8.95 -6.30
CA VAL A 220 -8.51 9.12 -7.75
C VAL A 220 -7.19 8.59 -8.31
N GLY A 221 -6.27 8.09 -7.48
CA GLY A 221 -5.04 7.44 -7.93
C GLY A 221 -3.89 8.36 -8.32
N GLN A 222 -3.97 9.66 -8.02
CA GLN A 222 -2.86 10.60 -8.20
C GLN A 222 -1.64 10.14 -7.39
N ILE A 223 -0.49 9.99 -8.06
CA ILE A 223 0.81 9.84 -7.42
C ILE A 223 1.29 11.25 -7.02
N MET A 224 1.62 11.43 -5.75
CA MET A 224 2.13 12.69 -5.19
C MET A 224 3.66 12.71 -5.23
N PRO A 225 4.30 13.88 -5.45
CA PRO A 225 5.76 14.01 -5.54
C PRO A 225 6.41 14.02 -4.14
N VAL A 226 6.23 12.94 -3.39
CA VAL A 226 6.59 12.85 -1.97
C VAL A 226 8.05 13.22 -1.72
N ARG A 227 8.98 12.71 -2.54
CA ARG A 227 10.41 13.02 -2.38
C ARG A 227 10.70 14.53 -2.46
N LYS A 228 10.10 15.23 -3.44
CA LYS A 228 10.27 16.67 -3.59
C LYS A 228 9.65 17.44 -2.41
N ILE A 229 8.51 16.97 -1.91
CA ILE A 229 7.87 17.55 -0.71
C ILE A 229 8.77 17.36 0.53
N CYS A 230 9.35 16.17 0.71
CA CYS A 230 10.27 15.86 1.80
C CYS A 230 11.51 16.76 1.77
N GLN A 231 12.17 16.88 0.61
CA GLN A 231 13.33 17.76 0.44
C GLN A 231 13.00 19.22 0.78
N MET A 232 11.90 19.74 0.23
CA MET A 232 11.42 21.10 0.51
C MET A 232 11.09 21.31 2.00
N ALA A 233 10.49 20.33 2.67
CA ALA A 233 10.18 20.38 4.10
C ALA A 233 11.46 20.37 4.96
N HIS A 234 12.43 19.52 4.62
CA HIS A 234 13.68 19.36 5.35
C HIS A 234 14.57 20.60 5.30
N GLU A 235 14.59 21.35 4.19
CA GLU A 235 15.23 22.67 4.09
C GLU A 235 14.75 23.65 5.17
N ARG A 236 13.54 23.43 5.71
CA ARG A 236 12.88 24.27 6.71
C ARG A 236 12.81 23.61 8.08
N GLY A 237 13.46 22.44 8.25
CA GLY A 237 13.47 21.68 9.49
C GLY A 237 12.12 21.05 9.87
N ILE A 238 11.24 20.81 8.88
CA ILE A 238 9.91 20.24 9.06
C ILE A 238 9.97 18.73 8.77
N GLU A 239 9.43 17.89 9.66
CA GLU A 239 9.41 16.44 9.47
C GLU A 239 8.18 16.01 8.63
N VAL A 240 8.28 14.89 7.89
CA VAL A 240 7.22 14.42 6.98
C VAL A 240 6.72 13.02 7.34
N VAL A 241 5.40 12.90 7.50
CA VAL A 241 4.65 11.65 7.67
C VAL A 241 4.05 11.23 6.34
N VAL A 242 4.37 10.02 5.88
CA VAL A 242 3.89 9.50 4.58
C VAL A 242 2.94 8.33 4.77
N ASP A 243 1.71 8.47 4.24
CA ASP A 243 0.81 7.34 4.03
C ASP A 243 1.15 6.64 2.72
N GLY A 244 1.74 5.44 2.84
CA GLY A 244 2.13 4.59 1.74
C GLY A 244 1.19 3.42 1.47
N ALA A 245 -0.03 3.43 2.00
CA ALA A 245 -0.94 2.30 1.92
C ALA A 245 -1.31 1.91 0.48
N HIS A 246 -1.31 2.87 -0.44
CA HIS A 246 -1.61 2.64 -1.86
C HIS A 246 -0.38 2.65 -2.76
N SER A 247 0.83 2.84 -2.22
CA SER A 247 2.08 2.82 -2.99
C SER A 247 2.94 1.59 -2.69
N PHE A 248 3.00 1.13 -1.44
CA PHE A 248 3.84 -0.01 -1.06
C PHE A 248 3.34 -1.31 -1.69
N GLY A 249 4.23 -2.01 -2.38
CA GLY A 249 3.89 -3.21 -3.15
C GLY A 249 3.12 -2.94 -4.45
N LEU A 250 2.86 -1.67 -4.78
CA LEU A 250 2.31 -1.22 -6.07
C LEU A 250 3.39 -0.59 -6.95
N LEU A 251 4.07 0.44 -6.44
CA LEU A 251 5.11 1.19 -7.13
C LEU A 251 6.49 0.60 -6.79
N ASP A 252 7.41 0.62 -7.75
CA ASP A 252 8.79 0.17 -7.57
C ASP A 252 9.68 1.29 -6.99
N TYR A 253 9.80 1.32 -5.67
CA TYR A 253 10.68 2.24 -4.93
C TYR A 253 11.14 1.62 -3.61
N LYS A 254 12.17 2.19 -2.97
CA LYS A 254 12.54 1.89 -1.57
C LYS A 254 12.08 3.03 -0.66
N ILE A 255 11.60 2.70 0.54
CA ILE A 255 11.05 3.69 1.48
C ILE A 255 12.02 4.85 1.73
N PRO A 256 13.33 4.61 1.97
CA PRO A 256 14.28 5.70 2.17
C PRO A 256 14.46 6.62 0.95
N ASP A 257 14.15 6.18 -0.27
CA ASP A 257 14.24 7.00 -1.48
C ASP A 257 13.20 8.13 -1.49
N LEU A 258 12.13 8.00 -0.69
CA LEU A 258 11.15 9.08 -0.48
C LEU A 258 11.69 10.19 0.42
N GLU A 259 12.77 9.94 1.16
CA GLU A 259 13.33 10.88 2.14
C GLU A 259 12.33 11.28 3.23
N ALA A 260 11.35 10.43 3.54
CA ALA A 260 10.39 10.64 4.63
C ALA A 260 11.03 10.46 6.03
N ASP A 261 10.37 10.96 7.07
CA ASP A 261 10.75 10.70 8.47
C ASP A 261 9.95 9.53 9.06
N TYR A 262 8.68 9.43 8.66
CA TYR A 262 7.73 8.42 9.11
C TYR A 262 6.95 7.86 7.93
N PHE A 263 6.69 6.56 7.92
CA PHE A 263 5.95 5.90 6.87
C PHE A 263 5.05 4.80 7.45
N GLY A 264 3.82 4.70 6.95
CA GLY A 264 2.91 3.63 7.33
C GLY A 264 2.20 3.06 6.11
N THR A 265 1.91 1.75 6.14
CA THR A 265 1.23 1.10 5.02
C THR A 265 0.40 -0.11 5.47
N SER A 266 -0.63 -0.41 4.68
CA SER A 266 -1.41 -1.64 4.79
C SER A 266 -0.84 -2.65 3.81
N LEU A 267 -0.57 -3.86 4.29
CA LEU A 267 0.00 -4.94 3.46
C LEU A 267 -1.09 -5.73 2.71
N HIS A 268 -2.36 -5.58 3.12
CA HIS A 268 -3.54 -6.20 2.50
C HIS A 268 -4.16 -5.43 1.31
N LYS A 269 -3.35 -4.58 0.67
CA LYS A 269 -3.67 -3.92 -0.60
C LYS A 269 -2.82 -4.56 -1.70
N TYR A 270 -2.02 -3.80 -2.45
CA TYR A 270 -1.28 -4.30 -3.62
C TYR A 270 -0.13 -5.29 -3.31
N LEU A 271 0.31 -5.40 -2.05
CA LEU A 271 1.18 -6.50 -1.63
C LEU A 271 0.43 -7.84 -1.54
N SER A 272 -0.90 -7.81 -1.45
CA SER A 272 -1.79 -8.98 -1.34
C SER A 272 -1.52 -9.85 -0.10
N ALA A 273 -0.98 -9.26 0.97
CA ALA A 273 -0.85 -9.95 2.26
C ALA A 273 -2.22 -10.17 2.93
N PRO A 274 -2.33 -11.00 3.98
CA PRO A 274 -3.62 -11.29 4.62
C PRO A 274 -4.31 -10.02 5.13
N ILE A 275 -5.63 -9.97 5.00
CA ILE A 275 -6.46 -8.85 5.51
C ILE A 275 -6.18 -8.64 7.00
N GLY A 276 -6.00 -7.37 7.40
CA GLY A 276 -5.61 -7.04 8.79
C GLY A 276 -4.11 -7.08 9.05
N SER A 277 -3.28 -6.93 8.01
CA SER A 277 -1.83 -6.75 8.11
C SER A 277 -1.35 -5.35 7.68
N GLY A 278 -0.30 -4.85 8.31
CA GLY A 278 0.32 -3.55 8.05
C GLY A 278 1.77 -3.49 8.53
N MET A 279 2.44 -2.40 8.21
CA MET A 279 3.75 -2.09 8.79
C MET A 279 3.94 -0.59 8.93
N MET A 280 4.86 -0.24 9.82
CA MET A 280 5.38 1.09 10.03
C MET A 280 6.88 1.08 9.77
N TRP A 281 7.39 2.13 9.15
CA TRP A 281 8.80 2.47 9.12
C TRP A 281 9.00 3.83 9.78
N ILE A 282 10.03 3.94 10.64
CA ILE A 282 10.46 5.22 11.21
C ILE A 282 11.97 5.32 11.03
N LYS A 283 12.43 6.44 10.48
CA LYS A 283 13.85 6.73 10.37
C LYS A 283 14.55 6.58 11.73
N ARG A 284 15.67 5.85 11.78
CA ARG A 284 16.28 5.40 13.04
C ARG A 284 16.42 6.47 14.13
N ASP A 285 16.86 7.67 13.78
CA ASP A 285 17.10 8.77 14.71
C ASP A 285 15.81 9.45 15.22
N LYS A 286 14.64 9.09 14.67
CA LYS A 286 13.33 9.58 15.09
C LYS A 286 12.59 8.62 16.02
N ILE A 287 12.96 7.34 16.06
CA ILE A 287 12.24 6.29 16.82
C ILE A 287 12.04 6.69 18.29
N ALA A 288 13.08 7.18 18.95
CA ALA A 288 13.04 7.56 20.37
C ALA A 288 12.10 8.75 20.66
N LYS A 289 11.80 9.59 19.65
CA LYS A 289 10.93 10.77 19.79
C LYS A 289 9.44 10.42 19.86
N ILE A 290 9.05 9.29 19.28
CA ILE A 290 7.64 8.91 19.13
C ILE A 290 7.21 8.06 20.31
N TRP A 291 6.14 8.49 20.98
CA TRP A 291 5.47 7.70 22.01
C TRP A 291 4.66 6.55 21.37
N PRO A 292 4.68 5.35 21.96
CA PRO A 292 3.83 4.26 21.46
C PRO A 292 2.35 4.52 21.78
N LEU A 293 1.46 4.05 20.90
CA LEU A 293 0.02 4.14 21.09
C LEU A 293 -0.47 3.27 22.26
N LEU A 294 0.18 2.12 22.46
CA LEU A 294 -0.11 1.19 23.55
C LEU A 294 1.00 1.24 24.59
N CYS A 295 0.69 0.80 25.81
CA CYS A 295 1.66 0.84 26.90
C CYS A 295 2.93 0.05 26.55
N ASN A 296 4.06 0.56 27.02
CA ASN A 296 5.37 -0.06 26.87
C ASN A 296 6.20 0.29 28.10
N SER A 297 7.05 -0.62 28.56
CA SER A 297 7.94 -0.38 29.72
C SER A 297 9.05 0.63 29.41
N GLU A 298 9.43 0.79 28.13
CA GLU A 298 10.50 1.68 27.67
C GLU A 298 10.00 2.58 26.52
N PRO A 299 9.01 3.47 26.76
CA PRO A 299 8.33 4.20 25.68
C PRO A 299 9.23 5.21 24.95
N LYS A 300 10.35 5.60 25.56
CA LYS A 300 11.37 6.51 24.97
C LYS A 300 12.57 5.77 24.37
N SER A 301 12.55 4.44 24.33
CA SER A 301 13.65 3.67 23.72
C SER A 301 13.77 3.95 22.21
N GLY A 302 14.98 3.78 21.68
CA GLY A 302 15.25 3.80 20.23
C GLY A 302 14.96 2.46 19.53
N ASN A 303 14.28 1.52 20.20
CA ASN A 303 13.94 0.22 19.64
C ASN A 303 12.55 0.28 18.99
N ILE A 304 12.47 0.08 17.67
CA ILE A 304 11.22 0.14 16.91
C ILE A 304 10.15 -0.83 17.42
N ARG A 305 10.55 -1.95 18.02
CA ARG A 305 9.64 -2.98 18.55
C ARG A 305 8.75 -2.46 19.69
N LYS A 306 9.05 -1.28 20.24
CA LYS A 306 8.17 -0.64 21.23
C LYS A 306 6.76 -0.34 20.69
N PHE A 307 6.58 -0.28 19.37
CA PHE A 307 5.30 -0.06 18.69
C PHE A 307 4.51 -1.35 18.42
N GLU A 308 4.94 -2.49 18.96
CA GLU A 308 4.35 -3.81 18.70
C GLU A 308 3.64 -4.43 19.92
N THR A 309 3.44 -3.66 21.00
CA THR A 309 2.88 -4.13 22.27
C THR A 309 1.34 -4.23 22.27
N ILE A 310 0.80 -5.10 21.42
CA ILE A 310 -0.66 -5.30 21.26
C ILE A 310 -1.23 -6.51 22.05
N GLY A 311 -0.42 -7.14 22.89
CA GLY A 311 -0.78 -8.38 23.58
C GLY A 311 -0.80 -9.59 22.64
N THR A 312 -1.75 -10.51 22.84
CA THR A 312 -1.95 -11.64 21.93
C THR A 312 -2.36 -11.14 20.54
N ARG A 313 -1.63 -11.59 19.52
CA ARG A 313 -1.82 -11.18 18.13
C ARG A 313 -2.06 -12.39 17.21
N SER A 314 -2.41 -12.13 15.95
CA SER A 314 -2.63 -13.20 14.97
C SER A 314 -1.31 -13.63 14.32
N PHE A 315 -0.71 -14.69 14.85
CA PHE A 315 0.46 -15.35 14.28
C PHE A 315 0.19 -15.91 12.88
N PRO A 316 -0.98 -16.52 12.58
CA PRO A 316 -1.28 -16.99 11.22
C PRO A 316 -1.24 -15.87 10.18
N ILE A 317 -1.75 -14.68 10.52
CA ILE A 317 -1.67 -13.50 9.65
C ILE A 317 -0.21 -13.11 9.40
N GLU A 318 0.62 -13.03 10.45
CA GLU A 318 2.04 -12.69 10.29
C GLU A 318 2.77 -13.69 9.37
N GLN A 319 2.56 -14.99 9.55
CA GLN A 319 3.16 -16.00 8.68
C GLN A 319 2.68 -15.86 7.22
N GLY A 320 1.40 -15.57 7.01
CA GLY A 320 0.83 -15.31 5.68
C GLY A 320 1.44 -14.08 4.98
N ILE A 321 1.89 -13.05 5.72
CA ILE A 321 2.63 -11.92 5.14
C ILE A 321 3.93 -12.42 4.48
N GLY A 322 4.63 -13.36 5.13
CA GLY A 322 5.86 -13.96 4.60
C GLY A 322 5.66 -14.62 3.23
N GLU A 323 4.55 -15.33 3.05
CA GLU A 323 4.19 -15.94 1.76
C GLU A 323 3.76 -14.92 0.70
N ALA A 324 3.10 -13.83 1.12
CA ALA A 324 2.75 -12.74 0.22
C ALA A 324 3.99 -12.03 -0.33
N ILE A 325 5.02 -11.84 0.50
CA ILE A 325 6.31 -11.29 0.05
C ILE A 325 6.99 -12.23 -0.93
N ASN A 326 6.99 -13.55 -0.65
CA ASN A 326 7.57 -14.55 -1.57
C ASN A 326 6.87 -14.48 -2.95
N PHE A 327 5.53 -14.50 -2.96
CA PHE A 327 4.73 -14.40 -4.17
C PHE A 327 4.98 -13.07 -4.91
N HIS A 328 5.02 -11.95 -4.18
CA HIS A 328 5.32 -10.63 -4.74
C HIS A 328 6.70 -10.61 -5.40
N ASN A 329 7.74 -11.14 -4.75
CA ASN A 329 9.10 -11.19 -5.28
C ASN A 329 9.21 -12.10 -6.50
N ALA A 330 8.43 -13.19 -6.54
CA ALA A 330 8.40 -14.08 -7.70
C ALA A 330 7.83 -13.41 -8.96
N ILE A 331 6.87 -12.48 -8.80
CA ILE A 331 6.40 -11.62 -9.89
C ILE A 331 7.44 -10.55 -10.22
N GLY A 332 7.92 -9.86 -9.18
CA GLY A 332 8.78 -8.68 -9.26
C GLY A 332 7.98 -7.38 -9.25
N THR A 333 8.39 -6.42 -8.41
CA THR A 333 7.67 -5.16 -8.16
C THR A 333 7.46 -4.36 -9.45
N LYS A 334 8.52 -4.17 -10.25
CA LYS A 334 8.42 -3.43 -11.51
C LYS A 334 7.47 -4.07 -12.53
N ARG A 335 7.47 -5.41 -12.65
CA ARG A 335 6.54 -6.12 -13.54
C ARG A 335 5.09 -5.93 -13.10
N LYS A 336 4.84 -6.01 -11.79
CA LYS A 336 3.52 -5.75 -11.21
C LYS A 336 3.08 -4.31 -11.50
N GLU A 337 3.92 -3.31 -11.25
CA GLU A 337 3.65 -1.89 -11.51
C GLU A 337 3.24 -1.65 -12.96
N GLU A 338 4.03 -2.14 -13.93
CA GLU A 338 3.73 -1.95 -15.35
C GLU A 338 2.44 -2.67 -15.77
N ARG A 339 2.16 -3.87 -15.26
CA ARG A 339 0.91 -4.59 -15.56
C ARG A 339 -0.31 -3.85 -15.07
N VAL A 340 -0.34 -3.43 -13.81
CA VAL A 340 -1.54 -2.78 -13.27
C VAL A 340 -1.74 -1.38 -13.85
N ARG A 341 -0.65 -0.69 -14.22
CA ARG A 341 -0.73 0.55 -15.02
C ARG A 341 -1.31 0.28 -16.41
N PHE A 342 -0.82 -0.74 -17.11
CA PHE A 342 -1.37 -1.17 -18.40
C PHE A 342 -2.85 -1.49 -18.29
N LEU A 343 -3.26 -2.31 -17.32
CA LEU A 343 -4.66 -2.65 -17.08
C LEU A 343 -5.53 -1.41 -16.82
N LYS A 344 -5.07 -0.48 -15.98
CA LYS A 344 -5.79 0.78 -15.75
C LYS A 344 -5.96 1.56 -17.05
N ASN A 345 -4.89 1.74 -17.83
CA ASN A 345 -4.94 2.50 -19.06
C ASN A 345 -5.80 1.80 -20.14
N TYR A 346 -5.78 0.47 -20.20
CA TYR A 346 -6.53 -0.32 -21.18
C TYR A 346 -8.04 -0.01 -21.13
N TRP A 347 -8.66 -0.10 -19.95
CA TRP A 347 -10.08 0.22 -19.83
C TRP A 347 -10.34 1.72 -19.91
N ALA A 348 -9.46 2.53 -19.32
CA ALA A 348 -9.66 3.97 -19.21
C ALA A 348 -9.62 4.66 -20.58
N GLN A 349 -8.71 4.26 -21.47
CA GLN A 349 -8.63 4.78 -22.84
C GLN A 349 -9.89 4.44 -23.65
N LYS A 350 -10.36 3.19 -23.59
CA LYS A 350 -11.61 2.77 -24.24
C LYS A 350 -12.83 3.50 -23.67
N ALA A 351 -12.88 3.69 -22.35
CA ALA A 351 -13.98 4.38 -21.70
C ALA A 351 -14.08 5.87 -22.13
N LEU A 352 -12.97 6.53 -22.46
CA LEU A 352 -12.97 7.90 -22.98
C LEU A 352 -13.63 8.04 -24.36
N GLU A 353 -13.79 6.95 -25.11
CA GLU A 353 -14.50 6.94 -26.39
C GLU A 353 -16.03 6.99 -26.21
N ILE A 354 -16.53 6.74 -24.99
CA ILE A 354 -17.95 6.72 -24.65
C ILE A 354 -18.44 8.14 -24.33
N PRO A 355 -19.48 8.66 -25.01
CA PRO A 355 -20.04 9.97 -24.72
C PRO A 355 -20.47 10.13 -23.25
N GLY A 356 -20.12 11.27 -22.66
CA GLY A 356 -20.45 11.60 -21.26
C GLY A 356 -19.49 11.04 -20.22
N ILE A 357 -18.58 10.12 -20.57
CA ILE A 357 -17.56 9.64 -19.63
C ILE A 357 -16.48 10.71 -19.41
N LYS A 358 -16.10 10.89 -18.14
CA LYS A 358 -14.96 11.71 -17.72
C LYS A 358 -14.07 10.91 -16.79
N LEU A 359 -12.75 10.96 -17.02
CA LEU A 359 -11.75 10.46 -16.10
C LEU A 359 -11.28 11.56 -15.16
N HIS A 360 -11.02 11.18 -13.90
CA HIS A 360 -10.51 12.05 -12.84
C HIS A 360 -9.06 11.72 -12.47
N THR A 361 -8.37 11.02 -13.38
CA THR A 361 -7.04 10.47 -13.18
C THR A 361 -6.23 10.63 -14.45
N SER A 362 -4.95 10.99 -14.31
CA SER A 362 -4.03 11.03 -15.44
C SER A 362 -3.85 9.66 -16.10
N LEU A 363 -3.60 9.64 -17.40
CA LEU A 363 -3.18 8.43 -18.13
C LEU A 363 -1.65 8.28 -18.19
N LYS A 364 -0.90 9.33 -17.82
CA LYS A 364 0.56 9.34 -17.81
C LYS A 364 1.09 8.52 -16.63
N SER A 365 2.18 7.81 -16.88
CA SER A 365 2.80 6.86 -15.94
C SER A 365 3.36 7.51 -14.68
N GLU A 366 3.76 8.77 -14.79
CA GLU A 366 4.38 9.59 -13.76
C GLU A 366 3.38 9.97 -12.67
N PHE A 367 2.10 10.15 -13.03
CA PHE A 367 1.08 10.71 -12.15
C PHE A 367 0.04 9.68 -11.69
N SER A 368 0.11 8.44 -12.18
CA SER A 368 -0.90 7.42 -11.88
C SER A 368 -0.39 5.98 -12.07
N CYS A 369 -1.06 5.04 -11.42
CA CYS A 369 -0.78 3.61 -11.56
C CYS A 369 -2.09 2.80 -11.66
N ALA A 370 -2.49 2.04 -10.63
CA ALA A 370 -3.60 1.10 -10.71
C ALA A 370 -5.00 1.69 -10.45
N ILE A 371 -5.10 2.84 -9.79
CA ILE A 371 -6.40 3.43 -9.41
C ILE A 371 -6.79 4.48 -10.44
N ALA A 372 -8.05 4.50 -10.87
CA ALA A 372 -8.61 5.62 -11.60
C ALA A 372 -10.07 5.91 -11.20
N GLY A 373 -10.43 7.20 -11.22
CA GLY A 373 -11.78 7.69 -11.00
C GLY A 373 -12.49 7.94 -12.33
N VAL A 374 -13.74 7.52 -12.44
CA VAL A 374 -14.60 7.75 -13.61
C VAL A 374 -15.97 8.28 -13.20
N SER A 375 -16.50 9.23 -13.95
CA SER A 375 -17.88 9.71 -13.82
C SER A 375 -18.58 9.65 -15.18
N LEU A 376 -19.92 9.65 -15.15
CA LEU A 376 -20.77 9.68 -16.34
C LEU A 376 -21.70 10.89 -16.24
N ALA A 377 -21.68 11.76 -17.24
CA ALA A 377 -22.59 12.91 -17.33
C ALA A 377 -24.04 12.42 -17.33
N GLY A 378 -24.92 13.15 -16.63
CA GLY A 378 -26.33 12.78 -16.49
C GLY A 378 -26.62 11.68 -15.45
N MET A 379 -25.60 11.11 -14.79
CA MET A 379 -25.77 10.10 -13.76
C MET A 379 -24.96 10.44 -12.50
N SER A 380 -25.56 10.23 -11.33
CA SER A 380 -24.84 10.45 -10.07
C SER A 380 -23.81 9.34 -9.80
N THR A 381 -22.70 9.67 -9.12
CA THR A 381 -21.66 8.69 -8.76
C THR A 381 -22.19 7.49 -7.94
N PRO A 382 -23.10 7.66 -6.95
CA PRO A 382 -23.73 6.52 -6.27
C PRO A 382 -24.57 5.65 -7.21
N GLU A 383 -25.33 6.26 -8.11
CA GLU A 383 -26.16 5.55 -9.09
C GLU A 383 -25.33 4.73 -10.07
N LEU A 384 -24.25 5.31 -10.63
CA LEU A 384 -23.33 4.60 -11.50
C LEU A 384 -22.70 3.38 -10.79
N GLY A 385 -22.18 3.57 -9.59
CA GLY A 385 -21.59 2.49 -8.79
C GLY A 385 -22.59 1.37 -8.46
N ASN A 386 -23.81 1.73 -8.06
CA ASN A 386 -24.88 0.77 -7.79
C ASN A 386 -25.31 0.01 -9.05
N THR A 387 -25.39 0.69 -10.19
CA THR A 387 -25.79 0.07 -11.47
C THR A 387 -24.73 -0.94 -11.93
N LEU A 388 -23.45 -0.57 -11.87
CA LEU A 388 -22.32 -1.47 -12.15
C LEU A 388 -22.39 -2.75 -11.30
N LEU A 389 -22.69 -2.63 -10.00
CA LEU A 389 -22.80 -3.78 -9.12
C LEU A 389 -24.08 -4.60 -9.37
N ASN A 390 -25.24 -3.97 -9.42
CA ASN A 390 -26.52 -4.67 -9.42
C ASN A 390 -26.79 -5.39 -10.74
N GLU A 391 -26.55 -4.71 -11.87
CA GLU A 391 -26.84 -5.22 -13.21
C GLU A 391 -25.66 -6.00 -13.79
N PHE A 392 -24.43 -5.51 -13.57
CA PHE A 392 -23.24 -6.06 -14.23
C PHE A 392 -22.34 -6.86 -13.28
N LYS A 393 -22.64 -6.95 -11.98
CA LYS A 393 -21.81 -7.64 -10.97
C LYS A 393 -20.36 -7.13 -10.93
N ILE A 394 -20.16 -5.85 -11.20
CA ILE A 394 -18.86 -5.17 -11.14
C ILE A 394 -18.78 -4.38 -9.84
N HIS A 395 -17.91 -4.80 -8.93
CA HIS A 395 -17.72 -4.13 -7.66
C HIS A 395 -16.66 -3.02 -7.76
N THR A 396 -17.12 -1.78 -7.63
CA THR A 396 -16.32 -0.56 -7.55
C THR A 396 -16.65 0.20 -6.25
N THR A 397 -16.14 1.41 -6.06
CA THR A 397 -16.52 2.26 -4.92
C THR A 397 -16.86 3.67 -5.40
N SER A 398 -18.04 4.15 -5.05
CA SER A 398 -18.47 5.53 -5.24
C SER A 398 -17.75 6.45 -4.24
N MET A 399 -17.05 7.45 -4.75
CA MET A 399 -16.31 8.45 -3.96
C MET A 399 -16.97 9.82 -4.15
N VAL A 400 -17.62 10.31 -3.10
CA VAL A 400 -18.19 11.66 -3.04
C VAL A 400 -17.68 12.32 -1.78
N TYR A 401 -16.66 13.17 -1.92
CA TYR A 401 -16.05 13.88 -0.79
C TYR A 401 -15.29 15.11 -1.26
N HIS A 402 -15.56 16.26 -0.64
CA HIS A 402 -14.98 17.56 -1.00
C HIS A 402 -15.14 17.86 -2.50
N ASN A 403 -14.06 17.97 -3.27
CA ASN A 403 -14.07 18.19 -4.72
C ASN A 403 -13.94 16.88 -5.53
N ILE A 404 -13.96 15.71 -4.88
CA ILE A 404 -13.95 14.42 -5.56
C ILE A 404 -15.38 13.90 -5.72
N ASP A 405 -15.75 13.62 -6.97
CA ASP A 405 -17.02 13.00 -7.34
C ASP A 405 -16.80 12.02 -8.50
N CYS A 406 -16.54 10.76 -8.18
CA CYS A 406 -16.30 9.71 -9.17
C CYS A 406 -16.49 8.30 -8.61
N VAL A 407 -16.73 7.34 -9.50
CA VAL A 407 -16.60 5.91 -9.20
C VAL A 407 -15.14 5.50 -9.34
N ARG A 408 -14.55 4.98 -8.27
CA ARG A 408 -13.18 4.47 -8.25
C ARG A 408 -13.12 3.04 -8.78
N VAL A 409 -12.31 2.85 -9.81
CA VAL A 409 -11.96 1.57 -10.42
C VAL A 409 -10.49 1.27 -10.14
N SER A 410 -10.18 0.06 -9.70
CA SER A 410 -8.84 -0.35 -9.30
C SER A 410 -8.57 -1.82 -9.64
N PRO A 411 -8.10 -2.11 -10.87
CA PRO A 411 -7.62 -3.44 -11.24
C PRO A 411 -6.40 -3.88 -10.43
N HIS A 412 -6.12 -5.18 -10.50
CA HIS A 412 -4.92 -5.80 -9.93
C HIS A 412 -4.37 -6.83 -10.93
N VAL A 413 -3.21 -7.44 -10.65
CA VAL A 413 -2.58 -8.41 -11.59
C VAL A 413 -3.45 -9.63 -11.94
N TYR A 414 -4.49 -9.90 -11.17
CA TYR A 414 -5.44 -10.98 -11.45
C TYR A 414 -6.61 -10.55 -12.36
N THR A 415 -6.77 -9.25 -12.61
CA THR A 415 -7.80 -8.71 -13.51
C THR A 415 -7.42 -9.04 -14.95
N SER A 416 -8.35 -9.67 -15.69
CA SER A 416 -8.15 -10.02 -17.10
C SER A 416 -8.58 -8.88 -18.03
N LEU A 417 -8.12 -8.91 -19.29
CA LEU A 417 -8.61 -7.97 -20.31
C LEU A 417 -10.11 -8.16 -20.58
N ALA A 418 -10.62 -9.40 -20.52
CA ALA A 418 -12.03 -9.69 -20.67
C ALA A 418 -12.89 -9.06 -19.55
N ASP A 419 -12.37 -9.01 -18.31
CA ASP A 419 -13.03 -8.29 -17.22
C ASP A 419 -13.14 -6.78 -17.52
N LEU A 420 -12.06 -6.21 -18.06
CA LEU A 420 -12.00 -4.80 -18.42
C LEU A 420 -12.88 -4.47 -19.63
N ASP A 421 -12.95 -5.34 -20.63
CA ASP A 421 -13.87 -5.18 -21.76
C ASP A 421 -15.33 -5.23 -21.28
N ARG A 422 -15.65 -6.08 -20.30
CA ARG A 422 -16.98 -6.11 -19.67
C ARG A 422 -17.27 -4.84 -18.86
N LEU A 423 -16.28 -4.23 -18.22
CA LEU A 423 -16.43 -2.90 -17.61
C LEU A 423 -16.75 -1.84 -18.67
N VAL A 424 -15.99 -1.77 -19.76
CA VAL A 424 -16.21 -0.81 -20.84
C VAL A 424 -17.61 -0.99 -21.45
N TYR A 425 -18.00 -2.24 -21.73
CA TYR A 425 -19.35 -2.57 -22.20
C TYR A 425 -20.44 -2.11 -21.22
N ALA A 426 -20.24 -2.31 -19.91
CA ALA A 426 -21.20 -1.85 -18.91
C ALA A 426 -21.34 -0.32 -18.92
N LEU A 427 -20.22 0.41 -18.97
CA LEU A 427 -20.23 1.87 -19.07
C LEU A 427 -20.97 2.37 -20.31
N GLU A 428 -20.74 1.75 -21.47
CA GLU A 428 -21.40 2.09 -22.74
C GLU A 428 -22.92 1.81 -22.69
N LYS A 429 -23.32 0.69 -22.09
CA LYS A 429 -24.75 0.36 -21.92
C LYS A 429 -25.45 1.30 -20.97
N ILE A 430 -24.76 1.82 -19.96
CA ILE A 430 -25.31 2.78 -19.00
C ILE A 430 -25.37 4.17 -19.65
N SER A 431 -24.35 4.59 -20.41
CA SER A 431 -24.33 5.91 -21.06
C SER A 431 -25.45 6.10 -22.08
N HIS A 432 -25.89 5.04 -22.77
CA HIS A 432 -27.04 5.13 -23.69
C HIS A 432 -28.40 5.35 -23.00
N ARG A 433 -28.46 5.31 -21.66
CA ARG A 433 -29.70 5.50 -20.89
C ARG A 433 -29.88 6.93 -20.37
N VAL A 434 -28.84 7.77 -20.44
CA VAL A 434 -28.79 9.10 -19.82
C VAL A 434 -28.54 10.22 -20.80
#